data_AF-A0A7W9IGL6-F1
#
_entry.id   AF-A0A7W9IGL6-F1
#
_cell.length_a   1.000
_cell.length_b   1.000
_cell.length_c   1.000
_cell.angle_alpha   90.00
_cell.angle_beta   90.00
_cell.angle_gamma   90.00
#
_symmetry.space_group_name_H-M   'P 1'
#
loop_
_entity.id
_entity.type
_entity.pdbx_description
1 polymer ?
#
loop_
_entity_poly.entity_id
_entity_poly.type
_entity_poly.pdbx_seq_one_letter_code
_entity_poly.pdbx_strand_id
1 'polypeptide(L)'
;MTLAEEISALVTELGPLLDQLRVLLPEQVADAARGSMQHHKVTGSPAPWHAEAGPILMDIHEGARRLEASLRREVAGQLGERRGGSDANTVAALASIARLVHAVPEDGARRTARILSGWIRRAEEVRDIGEAERWEPLRAPAGQLPPACPYCRTFSLRVGRREGRVRCANRRCVDGDGRPPAAVIDKNRLNGDAMLVWADGRVIYYGAES
;
A
#
# COMPACT_ATOMS: atom_id res chain seq x y z
N MET A 1 22.50 10.64 5.38
CA MET A 1 21.39 10.22 6.25
C MET A 1 21.85 8.98 7.00
N THR A 2 21.88 9.04 8.33
CA THR A 2 22.21 7.88 9.17
C THR A 2 20.99 6.96 9.30
N LEU A 3 21.19 5.70 9.70
CA LEU A 3 20.07 4.78 9.95
C LEU A 3 19.12 5.27 11.06
N ALA A 4 19.64 6.00 12.05
CA ALA A 4 18.81 6.57 13.11
C ALA A 4 17.93 7.73 12.61
N GLU A 5 18.45 8.55 11.69
CA GLU A 5 17.68 9.58 10.97
C GLU A 5 16.60 8.94 10.09
N GLU A 6 16.94 7.88 9.35
CA GLU A 6 15.98 7.11 8.54
C GLU A 6 14.84 6.56 9.41
N ILE A 7 15.17 5.96 10.55
CA ILE A 7 14.18 5.39 11.47
C ILE A 7 13.30 6.47 12.09
N SER A 8 13.86 7.64 12.39
CA SER A 8 13.08 8.79 12.86
C SER A 8 12.10 9.26 11.77
N ALA A 9 12.53 9.32 10.51
CA ALA A 9 11.65 9.64 9.38
C ALA A 9 10.53 8.61 9.20
N LEU A 10 10.83 7.31 9.29
CA LEU A 10 9.82 6.23 9.23
C LEU A 10 8.80 6.34 10.38
N VAL A 11 9.25 6.69 11.60
CA VAL A 11 8.33 6.92 12.73
C VAL A 11 7.42 8.12 12.47
N THR A 12 7.95 9.20 11.90
CA THR A 12 7.15 10.37 11.51
C THR A 12 6.14 10.03 10.42
N GLU A 13 6.53 9.26 9.41
CA GLU A 13 5.67 8.81 8.31
C GLU A 13 4.55 7.88 8.78
N LEU A 14 4.82 7.00 9.75
CA LEU A 14 3.82 6.08 10.31
C LEU A 14 2.71 6.80 11.10
N GLY A 15 2.97 7.99 11.63
CA GLY A 15 2.01 8.76 12.44
C GLY A 15 0.68 9.02 11.74
N PRO A 16 0.67 9.73 10.59
CA PRO A 16 -0.54 9.96 9.81
C PRO A 16 -1.25 8.67 9.36
N LEU A 17 -0.50 7.61 9.03
CA LEU A 17 -1.09 6.31 8.65
C LEU A 17 -1.84 5.67 9.81
N LEU A 18 -1.35 5.82 11.05
CA LEU A 18 -2.07 5.37 12.25
C LEU A 18 -3.36 6.14 12.46
N ASP A 19 -3.38 7.45 12.22
CA ASP A 19 -4.62 8.25 12.27
C ASP A 19 -5.63 7.75 11.23
N GLN A 20 -5.18 7.52 9.99
CA GLN A 20 -6.03 7.01 8.91
C GLN A 20 -6.58 5.60 9.20
N LEU A 21 -5.74 4.68 9.69
CA LEU A 21 -6.18 3.35 10.13
C LEU A 21 -7.25 3.42 11.22
N ARG A 22 -7.12 4.37 12.16
CA ARG A 22 -8.10 4.57 13.24
C ARG A 22 -9.44 5.10 12.72
N VAL A 23 -9.42 5.98 11.72
CA VAL A 23 -10.67 6.48 11.09
C VAL A 23 -11.46 5.35 10.42
N LEU A 24 -10.81 4.26 9.99
CA LEU A 24 -11.45 3.11 9.37
C LEU A 24 -11.99 2.07 10.37
N LEU A 25 -11.71 2.21 11.67
CA LEU A 25 -12.18 1.27 12.70
C LEU A 25 -13.66 1.39 13.10
N PRO A 26 -14.30 2.57 13.15
CA PRO A 26 -15.70 2.69 13.55
C PRO A 26 -16.62 1.83 12.69
N GLU A 27 -17.74 1.43 13.27
CA GLU A 27 -18.76 0.61 12.61
C GLU A 27 -19.18 1.24 11.28
N GLN A 28 -18.89 0.56 10.16
CA GLN A 28 -19.53 0.91 8.91
C GLN A 28 -20.99 0.48 9.05
N VAL A 29 -21.87 1.45 9.27
CA VAL A 29 -23.32 1.24 9.35
C VAL A 29 -23.73 0.46 8.10
N ALA A 30 -24.12 -0.80 8.30
CA ALA A 30 -24.63 -1.61 7.22
C ALA A 30 -25.87 -0.89 6.65
N ASP A 31 -25.85 -0.61 5.35
CA ASP A 31 -27.00 -0.05 4.64
C ASP A 31 -28.12 -1.10 4.65
N ALA A 32 -29.09 -0.91 5.55
CA ALA A 32 -30.23 -1.81 5.74
C ALA A 32 -31.09 -1.97 4.47
N ALA A 33 -30.84 -1.19 3.41
CA ALA A 33 -31.52 -1.27 2.13
C ALA A 33 -31.05 -2.43 1.23
N ARG A 34 -29.91 -3.09 1.52
CA ARG A 34 -29.41 -4.25 0.73
C ARG A 34 -29.69 -5.58 1.41
N GLY A 35 -30.97 -5.93 1.55
CA GLY A 35 -31.37 -7.29 1.88
C GLY A 35 -31.09 -8.24 0.71
N SER A 36 -30.03 -9.05 0.78
CA SER A 36 -29.88 -10.20 -0.12
C SER A 36 -30.38 -11.47 0.55
N MET A 37 -31.54 -11.95 0.10
CA MET A 37 -32.01 -13.30 0.40
C MET A 37 -31.11 -14.34 -0.29
N GLN A 38 -30.10 -14.84 0.41
CA GLN A 38 -29.41 -16.08 0.01
C GLN A 38 -29.18 -16.99 1.22
N HIS A 39 -29.87 -18.13 1.19
CA HIS A 39 -29.71 -19.23 2.12
C HIS A 39 -28.42 -20.00 1.82
N HIS A 40 -27.29 -19.67 2.45
CA HIS A 40 -26.19 -20.61 2.68
C HIS A 40 -25.33 -20.14 3.86
N LYS A 41 -25.04 -21.06 4.80
CA LYS A 41 -24.05 -21.01 5.90
C LYS A 41 -23.96 -19.66 6.62
N VAL A 42 -24.35 -19.63 7.90
CA VAL A 42 -24.01 -18.52 8.81
C VAL A 42 -22.48 -18.45 8.95
N THR A 43 -21.82 -17.80 7.99
CA THR A 43 -20.52 -17.16 8.18
C THR A 43 -20.75 -16.17 9.31
N GLY A 44 -20.01 -16.33 10.41
CA GLY A 44 -20.14 -15.46 11.58
C GLY A 44 -20.18 -13.99 11.15
N SER A 45 -20.92 -13.16 11.90
CA SER A 45 -21.10 -11.75 11.58
C SER A 45 -19.75 -11.15 11.19
N PRO A 46 -19.64 -10.52 10.00
CA PRO A 46 -18.39 -9.88 9.60
C PRO A 46 -17.94 -8.95 10.73
N ALA A 47 -16.64 -8.93 10.99
CA ALA A 47 -16.10 -8.11 12.07
C ALA A 47 -16.63 -6.66 11.92
N PRO A 48 -17.05 -6.00 13.01
CA PRO A 48 -17.76 -4.73 12.94
C PRO A 48 -16.84 -3.55 12.52
N TRP A 49 -15.61 -3.82 12.12
CA TRP A 49 -14.59 -2.86 11.73
C TRP A 49 -14.03 -3.20 10.34
N HIS A 50 -13.41 -2.23 9.67
CA HIS A 50 -12.81 -2.43 8.35
C HIS A 50 -11.83 -3.62 8.35
N ALA A 51 -12.15 -4.65 7.56
CA ALA A 51 -11.53 -5.98 7.66
C ALA A 51 -10.01 -5.97 7.43
N GLU A 52 -9.51 -5.06 6.59
CA GLU A 52 -8.08 -4.92 6.30
C GLU A 52 -7.35 -4.04 7.34
N ALA A 53 -7.98 -2.95 7.79
CA ALA A 53 -7.34 -1.94 8.63
C ALA A 53 -7.20 -2.41 10.08
N GLY A 54 -8.22 -3.09 10.61
CA GLY A 54 -8.25 -3.56 12.01
C GLY A 54 -7.03 -4.43 12.38
N PRO A 55 -6.77 -5.53 11.64
CA PRO A 55 -5.60 -6.38 11.90
C PRO A 55 -4.27 -5.62 11.82
N ILE A 56 -4.10 -4.75 10.82
CA ILE A 56 -2.86 -3.98 10.63
C ILE A 56 -2.62 -3.03 11.79
N LEU A 57 -3.67 -2.32 12.22
CA LEU A 57 -3.58 -1.40 13.35
C LEU A 57 -3.20 -2.14 14.63
N MET A 58 -3.89 -3.26 14.94
CA MET A 58 -3.58 -4.07 16.13
C MET A 58 -2.16 -4.65 16.10
N ASP A 59 -1.68 -5.07 14.93
CA ASP A 59 -0.31 -5.51 14.72
C ASP A 59 0.69 -4.39 15.00
N ILE A 60 0.41 -3.15 14.58
CA ILE A 60 1.30 -2.01 14.85
C ILE A 60 1.28 -1.66 16.34
N HIS A 61 0.11 -1.68 16.99
CA HIS A 61 0.01 -1.43 18.43
C HIS A 61 0.88 -2.41 19.23
N GLU A 62 0.72 -3.71 18.98
CA GLU A 62 1.48 -4.74 19.67
C GLU A 62 2.95 -4.78 19.24
N GLY A 63 3.19 -4.61 17.94
CA GLY A 63 4.51 -4.57 17.34
C GLY A 63 5.38 -3.44 17.91
N ALA A 64 4.84 -2.23 18.04
CA ALA A 64 5.56 -1.08 18.58
C ALA A 64 6.01 -1.32 20.03
N ARG A 65 5.14 -1.88 20.88
CA ARG A 65 5.48 -2.21 22.27
C ARG A 65 6.53 -3.31 22.37
N ARG A 66 6.41 -4.37 21.55
CA ARG A 66 7.41 -5.45 21.52
C ARG A 66 8.77 -4.96 21.02
N LEU A 67 8.77 -4.12 19.98
CA LEU A 67 9.98 -3.55 19.41
C LEU A 67 10.66 -2.60 20.41
N GLU A 68 9.89 -1.72 21.08
CA GLU A 68 10.41 -0.88 22.15
C GLU A 68 11.06 -1.73 23.26
N ALA A 69 10.38 -2.76 23.76
CA ALA A 69 10.91 -3.64 24.80
C ALA A 69 12.19 -4.36 24.35
N SER A 70 12.23 -4.84 23.11
CA SER A 70 13.44 -5.47 22.53
C SER A 70 14.62 -4.50 22.50
N LEU A 71 14.40 -3.27 22.04
CA LEU A 71 15.45 -2.25 21.98
C LEU A 71 15.90 -1.81 23.38
N ARG A 72 14.99 -1.70 24.36
CA ARG A 72 15.37 -1.43 25.76
C ARG A 72 16.26 -2.51 26.33
N ARG A 73 15.96 -3.79 26.06
CA ARG A 73 16.81 -4.90 26.50
C ARG A 73 18.19 -4.83 25.87
N GLU A 74 18.28 -4.45 24.60
CA GLU A 74 19.55 -4.32 23.89
C GLU A 74 20.39 -3.15 24.41
N VAL A 75 19.77 -2.00 24.67
CA VAL A 75 20.46 -0.78 25.13
C VAL A 75 20.78 -0.82 26.63
N ALA A 76 19.84 -1.25 27.47
CA ALA A 76 19.90 -1.13 28.92
C ALA A 76 19.99 -2.48 29.65
N GLY A 77 20.04 -3.61 28.94
CA GLY A 77 20.09 -4.96 29.52
C GLY A 77 18.77 -5.44 30.16
N GLN A 78 17.73 -4.60 30.20
CA GLN A 78 16.43 -4.91 30.80
C GLN A 78 15.25 -4.45 29.92
N LEU A 79 14.11 -5.14 30.04
CA LEU A 79 12.89 -4.83 29.27
C LEU A 79 12.16 -3.57 29.81
N GLY A 80 12.28 -3.31 31.12
CA GLY A 80 11.46 -2.32 31.83
C GLY A 80 9.99 -2.71 31.89
N GLU A 81 9.14 -1.79 32.37
CA GLU A 81 7.69 -1.98 32.40
C GLU A 81 7.07 -1.90 31.01
N ARG A 82 6.12 -2.80 30.76
CA ARG A 82 5.38 -2.89 29.49
C ARG A 82 4.25 -1.86 29.48
N ARG A 83 4.20 -1.05 28.41
CA ARG A 83 3.11 -0.10 28.20
C ARG A 83 1.77 -0.80 27.95
N GLY A 84 0.69 -0.13 28.33
CA GLY A 84 -0.68 -0.55 28.02
C GLY A 84 -1.04 -0.43 26.53
N GLY A 85 -2.24 -0.89 26.19
CA GLY A 85 -2.71 -1.03 24.80
C GLY A 85 -3.14 0.23 24.05
N SER A 86 -3.18 1.40 24.70
CA SER A 86 -3.80 2.61 24.14
C SER A 86 -3.00 3.29 23.02
N ASP A 87 -3.67 4.10 22.22
CA ASP A 87 -3.07 4.91 21.15
C ASP A 87 -1.93 5.79 21.66
N ALA A 88 -2.16 6.51 22.76
CA ALA A 88 -1.15 7.35 23.39
C ALA A 88 0.10 6.54 23.79
N ASN A 89 -0.09 5.30 24.24
CA ASN A 89 1.03 4.40 24.56
C ASN A 89 1.76 3.91 23.31
N THR A 90 1.06 3.69 22.21
CA THR A 90 1.68 3.33 20.92
C THR A 90 2.51 4.47 20.35
N VAL A 91 2.00 5.71 20.37
CA VAL A 91 2.75 6.90 19.97
C VAL A 91 3.99 7.09 20.85
N ALA A 92 3.83 6.95 22.18
CA ALA A 92 4.95 7.01 23.11
C ALA A 92 6.01 5.91 22.86
N ALA A 93 5.58 4.69 22.50
CA ALA A 93 6.47 3.60 22.15
C ALA A 93 7.26 3.91 20.86
N LEU A 94 6.60 4.41 19.82
CA LEU A 94 7.26 4.81 18.56
C LEU A 94 8.29 5.93 18.77
N ALA A 95 7.94 6.95 19.56
CA ALA A 95 8.90 8.01 19.91
C ALA A 95 10.09 7.46 20.72
N SER A 96 9.87 6.45 21.56
CA SER A 96 10.92 5.76 22.31
C SER A 96 11.84 4.94 21.40
N ILE A 97 11.28 4.24 20.41
CA ILE A 97 12.04 3.51 19.38
C ILE A 97 12.99 4.46 18.65
N ALA A 98 12.52 5.62 18.21
CA ALA A 98 13.35 6.62 17.53
C ALA A 98 14.55 7.09 18.38
N ARG A 99 14.38 7.18 19.71
CA ARG A 99 15.49 7.54 20.63
C ARG A 99 16.44 6.37 20.88
N LEU A 100 15.91 5.18 21.16
CA LEU A 100 16.71 4.01 21.53
C LEU A 100 17.63 3.57 20.39
N VAL A 101 17.22 3.80 19.15
CA VAL A 101 17.97 3.33 17.98
C VAL A 101 19.33 4.01 17.81
N HIS A 102 19.56 5.15 18.46
CA HIS A 102 20.87 5.81 18.51
C HIS A 102 21.90 5.03 19.33
N ALA A 103 21.46 4.14 20.22
CA ALA A 103 22.30 3.40 21.15
C ALA A 103 22.41 1.90 20.81
N VAL A 104 21.78 1.44 19.71
CA VAL A 104 21.89 0.04 19.27
C VAL A 104 22.96 -0.12 18.18
N PRO A 105 23.56 -1.32 18.07
CA PRO A 105 24.38 -1.68 16.92
C PRO A 105 23.64 -1.51 15.59
N GLU A 106 24.42 -1.36 14.51
CA GLU A 106 23.89 -1.12 13.17
C GLU A 106 22.88 -2.20 12.72
N ASP A 107 23.13 -3.46 13.03
CA ASP A 107 22.22 -4.56 12.69
C ASP A 107 20.87 -4.46 13.41
N GLY A 108 20.86 -3.97 14.65
CA GLY A 108 19.65 -3.68 15.41
C GLY A 108 18.85 -2.53 14.79
N ALA A 109 19.54 -1.48 14.34
CA ALA A 109 18.93 -0.37 13.60
C ALA A 109 18.34 -0.83 12.26
N ARG A 110 19.10 -1.59 11.44
CA ARG A 110 18.60 -2.15 10.16
C ARG A 110 17.39 -3.08 10.34
N ARG A 111 17.34 -3.85 11.44
CA ARG A 111 16.17 -4.66 11.76
C ARG A 111 14.95 -3.79 12.08
N THR A 112 15.15 -2.76 12.90
CA THR A 112 14.11 -1.79 13.27
C THR A 112 13.53 -1.09 12.04
N ALA A 113 14.39 -0.57 11.15
CA ALA A 113 13.98 0.07 9.90
C ALA A 113 13.12 -0.84 9.02
N ARG A 114 13.51 -2.12 8.86
CA ARG A 114 12.74 -3.12 8.10
C ARG A 114 11.35 -3.39 8.69
N ILE A 115 11.24 -3.44 10.02
CA ILE A 115 9.97 -3.66 10.70
C ILE A 115 9.04 -2.47 10.47
N LEU A 116 9.53 -1.24 10.71
CA LEU A 116 8.75 -0.01 10.51
C LEU A 116 8.32 0.16 9.05
N SER A 117 9.23 -0.02 8.10
CA SER A 117 8.92 0.02 6.66
C SER A 117 7.87 -1.03 6.27
N GLY A 118 7.93 -2.21 6.89
CA GLY A 118 6.93 -3.27 6.69
C GLY A 118 5.56 -2.88 7.22
N TRP A 119 5.47 -2.10 8.29
CA TRP A 119 4.21 -1.57 8.80
C TRP A 119 3.64 -0.47 7.90
N ILE A 120 4.48 0.49 7.49
CA ILE A 120 4.10 1.56 6.56
C ILE A 120 3.51 0.96 5.28
N ARG A 121 4.26 0.08 4.60
CA ARG A 121 3.81 -0.56 3.37
C ARG A 121 2.46 -1.27 3.53
N ARG A 122 2.25 -2.01 4.62
CA ARG A 122 0.97 -2.68 4.86
C ARG A 122 -0.16 -1.68 5.07
N ALA A 123 0.08 -0.58 5.79
CA ALA A 123 -0.90 0.48 5.98
C ALA A 123 -1.23 1.18 4.66
N GLU A 124 -0.24 1.46 3.81
CA GLU A 124 -0.43 2.03 2.47
C GLU A 124 -1.16 1.07 1.51
N GLU A 125 -1.05 -0.24 1.72
CA GLU A 125 -1.78 -1.25 0.95
C GLU A 125 -3.28 -1.31 1.34
N VAL A 126 -3.70 -0.68 2.45
CA VAL A 126 -5.12 -0.58 2.81
C VAL A 126 -5.82 0.33 1.83
N ARG A 127 -6.87 -0.21 1.19
CA ARG A 127 -7.61 0.42 0.08
C ARG A 127 -8.06 1.86 0.35
N ASP A 128 -8.43 2.17 1.58
CA ASP A 128 -9.02 3.46 1.98
C ASP A 128 -8.00 4.42 2.64
N ILE A 129 -6.72 4.04 2.72
CA ILE A 129 -5.60 4.83 3.29
C ILE A 129 -4.64 5.24 2.20
N GLY A 130 -4.17 4.25 1.43
CA GLY A 130 -3.38 4.50 0.25
C GLY A 130 -4.28 4.70 -0.94
N GLU A 131 -4.21 5.87 -1.56
CA GLU A 131 -4.51 6.03 -2.99
C GLU A 131 -3.49 5.25 -3.86
N ALA A 132 -3.05 4.07 -3.43
CA ALA A 132 -2.21 3.18 -4.22
C ALA A 132 -3.06 2.70 -5.39
N GLU A 133 -2.98 3.44 -6.50
CA GLU A 133 -3.72 3.15 -7.71
C GLU A 133 -3.56 1.66 -8.06
N ARG A 134 -4.67 0.93 -8.03
CA ARG A 134 -4.65 -0.51 -8.31
C ARG A 134 -4.29 -0.71 -9.78
N TRP A 135 -3.11 -1.27 -10.01
CA TRP A 135 -2.60 -1.61 -11.33
C TRP A 135 -3.13 -2.97 -11.78
N GLU A 136 -4.20 -2.98 -12.58
CA GLU A 136 -4.82 -4.20 -13.09
C GLU A 136 -4.30 -4.55 -14.50
N PRO A 137 -4.32 -5.82 -14.93
CA PRO A 137 -4.10 -6.18 -16.34
C PRO A 137 -4.98 -5.34 -17.26
N LEU A 138 -4.36 -4.74 -18.28
CA LEU A 138 -5.11 -4.03 -19.32
C LEU A 138 -6.03 -5.05 -20.01
N ARG A 139 -7.34 -4.80 -19.95
CA ARG A 139 -8.34 -5.72 -20.49
C ARG A 139 -8.33 -5.67 -22.02
N ALA A 140 -8.61 -6.82 -22.62
CA ALA A 140 -8.87 -6.96 -24.04
C ALA A 140 -10.35 -7.34 -24.23
N PRO A 141 -10.97 -6.99 -25.37
CA PRO A 141 -12.27 -7.52 -25.76
C PRO A 141 -12.28 -9.05 -25.76
N ALA A 142 -13.46 -9.64 -25.57
CA ALA A 142 -13.62 -11.09 -25.56
C ALA A 142 -13.03 -11.74 -26.83
N GLY A 143 -12.16 -12.74 -26.65
CA GLY A 143 -11.50 -13.46 -27.74
C GLY A 143 -10.28 -12.76 -28.36
N GLN A 144 -9.88 -11.58 -27.87
CA GLN A 144 -8.69 -10.87 -28.33
C GLN A 144 -7.57 -10.89 -27.30
N LEU A 145 -6.33 -10.76 -27.76
CA LEU A 145 -5.18 -10.54 -26.88
C LEU A 145 -5.10 -9.05 -26.49
N PRO A 146 -4.66 -8.72 -25.27
CA PRO A 146 -4.41 -7.34 -24.90
C PRO A 146 -3.28 -6.76 -25.77
N PRO A 147 -3.20 -5.43 -25.92
CA PRO A 147 -2.10 -4.85 -26.68
C PRO A 147 -0.77 -5.15 -26.00
N ALA A 148 0.23 -5.48 -26.81
CA ALA A 148 1.59 -5.69 -26.33
C ALA A 148 2.27 -4.34 -26.03
N CYS A 149 3.22 -4.33 -25.09
CA CYS A 149 4.08 -3.17 -24.87
C CYS A 149 4.92 -2.90 -26.13
N PRO A 150 4.98 -1.67 -26.67
CA PRO A 150 5.73 -1.38 -27.90
C PRO A 150 7.24 -1.52 -27.74
N TYR A 151 7.75 -1.53 -26.50
CA TYR A 151 9.18 -1.59 -26.20
C TYR A 151 9.68 -3.03 -26.00
N CYS A 152 9.04 -3.82 -25.13
CA CYS A 152 9.46 -5.20 -24.87
C CYS A 152 8.59 -6.27 -25.55
N ARG A 153 7.53 -5.88 -26.25
CA ARG A 153 6.58 -6.76 -26.96
C ARG A 153 5.86 -7.79 -26.08
N THR A 154 5.84 -7.62 -24.76
CA THR A 154 5.10 -8.49 -23.84
C THR A 154 3.71 -7.94 -23.51
N PHE A 155 2.80 -8.84 -23.13
CA PHE A 155 1.45 -8.52 -22.63
C PHE A 155 1.44 -8.12 -21.15
N SER A 156 2.46 -7.38 -20.71
CA SER A 156 2.68 -6.99 -19.31
C SER A 156 2.08 -5.62 -18.97
N LEU A 157 1.23 -5.06 -19.84
CA LEU A 157 0.62 -3.75 -19.59
C LEU A 157 -0.37 -3.83 -18.42
N ARG A 158 -0.32 -2.80 -17.57
CA ARG A 158 -1.22 -2.62 -16.44
C ARG A 158 -1.82 -1.23 -16.47
N VAL A 159 -3.11 -1.12 -16.18
CA VAL A 159 -3.86 0.12 -16.09
C VAL A 159 -4.13 0.47 -14.63
N GLY A 160 -3.88 1.73 -14.29
CA GLY A 160 -4.37 2.36 -13.11
C GLY A 160 -5.78 2.92 -13.35
N ARG A 161 -6.77 2.45 -12.57
CA ARG A 161 -8.19 2.74 -12.85
C ARG A 161 -8.58 4.20 -12.59
N ARG A 162 -7.84 4.93 -11.77
CA ARG A 162 -8.25 6.25 -11.31
C ARG A 162 -7.86 7.32 -12.31
N GLU A 163 -6.64 7.23 -12.84
CA GLU A 163 -6.09 8.23 -13.75
C GLU A 163 -6.03 7.75 -15.20
N GLY A 164 -6.38 6.49 -15.46
CA GLY A 164 -6.27 5.89 -16.79
C GLY A 164 -4.82 5.76 -17.26
N ARG A 165 -3.85 5.81 -16.33
CA ARG A 165 -2.43 5.61 -16.66
C ARG A 165 -2.18 4.15 -16.97
N VAL A 166 -1.29 3.90 -17.91
CA VAL A 166 -0.85 2.57 -18.31
C VAL A 166 0.66 2.47 -18.17
N ARG A 167 1.14 1.38 -17.60
CA ARG A 167 2.57 1.09 -17.50
C ARG A 167 2.90 -0.35 -17.86
N CYS A 168 4.12 -0.59 -18.29
CA CYS A 168 4.63 -1.96 -18.42
C CYS A 168 5.06 -2.51 -17.04
N ALA A 169 4.55 -3.69 -16.65
CA ALA A 169 4.96 -4.36 -15.41
C ALA A 169 6.31 -5.10 -15.52
N ASN A 170 6.89 -5.21 -16.72
CA ASN A 170 8.22 -5.78 -16.90
C ASN A 170 9.28 -4.78 -16.43
N ARG A 171 9.94 -5.08 -15.31
CA ARG A 171 10.95 -4.20 -14.68
C ARG A 171 12.18 -3.93 -15.55
N ARG A 172 12.46 -4.77 -16.55
CA ARG A 172 13.60 -4.58 -17.48
C ARG A 172 13.22 -3.75 -18.72
N CYS A 173 11.94 -3.38 -18.84
CA CYS A 173 11.45 -2.62 -19.97
C CYS A 173 11.74 -1.14 -19.77
N VAL A 174 12.38 -0.53 -20.76
CA VAL A 174 12.66 0.91 -20.82
C VAL A 174 12.23 1.46 -22.18
N ASP A 175 11.87 2.73 -22.22
CA ASP A 175 11.55 3.47 -23.44
C ASP A 175 12.80 4.00 -24.15
N GLY A 176 12.61 4.82 -25.19
CA GLY A 176 13.70 5.43 -25.95
C GLY A 176 14.60 6.36 -25.12
N ASP A 177 14.09 6.87 -24.00
CA ASP A 177 14.80 7.77 -23.08
C ASP A 177 15.36 7.04 -21.85
N GLY A 178 15.29 5.71 -21.83
CA GLY A 178 15.76 4.88 -20.73
C GLY A 178 14.84 4.88 -19.50
N ARG A 179 13.60 5.37 -19.62
CA ARG A 179 12.62 5.42 -18.52
C ARG A 179 11.64 4.26 -18.59
N PRO A 180 10.99 3.86 -17.48
CA PRO A 180 9.92 2.87 -17.53
C PRO A 180 8.78 3.32 -18.46
N PRO A 181 8.35 2.50 -19.43
CA PRO A 181 7.33 2.91 -20.38
C PRO A 181 6.00 3.23 -19.71
N ALA A 182 5.50 4.44 -19.98
CA ALA A 182 4.24 4.95 -19.49
C ALA A 182 3.37 5.50 -20.64
N ALA A 183 2.07 5.31 -20.51
CA ALA A 183 1.04 5.80 -21.40
C ALA A 183 -0.19 6.27 -20.62
N VAL A 184 -1.11 6.94 -21.31
CA VAL A 184 -2.43 7.29 -20.80
C VAL A 184 -3.49 6.75 -21.77
N ILE A 185 -4.62 6.32 -21.24
CA ILE A 185 -5.78 5.96 -22.04
C ILE A 185 -6.49 7.25 -22.46
N ASP A 186 -6.59 7.47 -23.76
CA ASP A 186 -7.35 8.56 -24.36
C ASP A 186 -8.43 7.99 -25.31
N LYS A 187 -9.33 8.85 -25.77
CA LYS A 187 -10.36 8.52 -26.76
C LYS A 187 -10.08 9.21 -28.08
N ASN A 188 -10.17 8.46 -29.17
CA ASN A 188 -10.10 9.02 -30.50
C ASN A 188 -11.31 9.92 -30.75
N ARG A 189 -11.05 11.20 -31.07
CA ARG A 189 -12.10 12.18 -31.31
C ARG A 189 -12.93 11.91 -32.57
N LEU A 190 -12.42 11.11 -33.51
CA LEU A 190 -13.08 10.84 -34.78
C LEU A 190 -14.08 9.68 -34.70
N ASN A 191 -13.76 8.62 -33.95
CA ASN A 191 -14.56 7.39 -33.92
C ASN A 191 -14.89 6.89 -32.50
N GLY A 192 -14.36 7.52 -31.45
CA GLY A 192 -14.62 7.16 -30.06
C GLY A 192 -13.78 6.02 -29.50
N ASP A 193 -12.91 5.40 -30.30
CA ASP A 193 -12.09 4.26 -29.87
C ASP A 193 -11.10 4.64 -28.77
N ALA A 194 -10.87 3.72 -27.83
CA ALA A 194 -9.82 3.89 -26.84
C ALA A 194 -8.43 3.74 -27.49
N MET A 195 -7.51 4.61 -27.09
CA MET A 195 -6.12 4.61 -27.54
C MET A 195 -5.17 4.74 -26.34
N LEU A 196 -4.01 4.10 -26.44
CA LEU A 196 -2.89 4.34 -25.53
C LEU A 196 -1.99 5.40 -26.16
N VAL A 197 -1.85 6.53 -25.49
CA VAL A 197 -0.92 7.60 -25.87
C VAL A 197 0.31 7.51 -24.98
N TRP A 198 1.45 7.18 -25.57
CA TRP A 198 2.72 7.01 -24.88
C TRP A 198 3.45 8.35 -24.74
N ALA A 199 4.34 8.44 -23.74
CA ALA A 199 5.12 9.66 -23.48
C ALA A 199 5.99 10.11 -24.67
N ASP A 200 6.40 9.18 -25.53
CA ASP A 200 7.18 9.42 -26.76
C ASP A 200 6.31 9.78 -27.98
N GLY A 201 5.00 9.96 -27.79
CA GLY A 201 4.06 10.31 -28.84
C GLY A 201 3.55 9.13 -29.67
N ARG A 202 3.95 7.89 -29.36
CA ARG A 202 3.37 6.71 -30.00
C ARG A 202 1.91 6.54 -29.59
N VAL A 203 1.09 6.06 -30.53
CA VAL A 203 -0.34 5.79 -30.30
C VAL A 203 -0.65 4.35 -30.68
N ILE A 204 -1.32 3.62 -29.77
CA ILE A 204 -1.81 2.26 -30.01
C ILE A 204 -3.33 2.26 -29.81
N TYR A 205 -4.08 1.91 -30.86
CA TYR A 205 -5.52 1.72 -30.76
C TYR A 205 -5.80 0.38 -30.08
N TYR A 206 -6.69 0.36 -29.08
CA TYR A 206 -7.13 -0.87 -28.44
C TYR A 206 -8.61 -0.74 -28.06
N GLY A 207 -9.43 -1.64 -28.61
CA GLY A 207 -10.89 -1.51 -28.57
C GLY A 207 -11.46 -1.49 -27.16
N ALA A 208 -12.33 -0.51 -26.89
CA ALA A 208 -13.31 -0.58 -25.82
C ALA A 208 -14.52 -1.34 -26.35
N GLU A 209 -15.00 -2.33 -25.61
CA GLU A 209 -16.34 -2.89 -25.86
C GLU A 209 -17.36 -1.76 -25.66
N SER A 210 -18.23 -1.58 -26.67
CA SER A 210 -19.47 -0.82 -26.61
C SER A 210 -20.42 -1.36 -25.55
#